data_AF-A0A4Z0L0K7-F1
#
_entry.id   AF-A0A4Z0L0K7-F1
#
_cell.length_a   1.000
_cell.length_b   1.000
_cell.length_c   1.000
_cell.angle_alpha   90.00
_cell.angle_beta   90.00
_cell.angle_gamma   90.00
#
_symmetry.space_group_name_H-M   'P 1'
#
loop_
_entity.id
_entity.type
_entity.pdbx_description
1 polymer ?
#
loop_
_entity_poly.entity_id
_entity_poly.type
_entity_poly.pdbx_seq_one_letter_code
_entity_poly.pdbx_strand_id
1 'polypeptide(L)' 'MTPFNPIDHPHRRYNPLTGQWGLVSPHRAKRPGQGAHATPSQLLL' A
#
# COMPACT_ATOMS: atom_id res chain seq x y z
N MET A 1 -24.56 -9.15 7.82
CA MET A 1 -23.62 -8.34 7.01
C MET A 1 -22.77 -7.53 7.98
N THR A 2 -21.45 -7.60 7.87
CA THR A 2 -20.58 -6.76 8.71
C THR A 2 -20.63 -5.31 8.21
N PRO A 3 -20.70 -4.31 9.10
CA PRO A 3 -20.68 -2.91 8.71
C PRO A 3 -19.32 -2.56 8.06
N PHE A 4 -19.32 -1.59 7.16
CA PHE A 4 -18.10 -1.12 6.54
C PHE A 4 -17.17 -0.46 7.58
N ASN A 5 -15.91 -0.92 7.67
CA ASN A 5 -14.86 -0.28 8.45
C ASN A 5 -13.67 0.06 7.52
N PRO A 6 -13.34 1.33 7.27
CA PRO A 6 -12.23 1.70 6.38
C PRO A 6 -10.85 1.27 6.90
N ILE A 7 -10.73 0.94 8.19
CA ILE A 7 -9.49 0.43 8.79
C ILE A 7 -9.21 -1.02 8.35
N ASP A 8 -10.27 -1.81 8.10
CA ASP A 8 -10.15 -3.24 7.77
C ASP A 8 -10.51 -3.53 6.31
N HIS A 9 -11.46 -2.77 5.74
CA HIS A 9 -12.02 -3.05 4.43
C HIS A 9 -11.28 -2.28 3.32
N PRO A 10 -10.96 -2.95 2.19
CA PRO A 10 -10.45 -2.28 1.01
C PRO A 10 -11.43 -1.23 0.47
N HIS A 11 -10.90 -0.09 0.03
CA HIS A 11 -11.70 1.02 -0.49
C HIS A 11 -10.88 1.89 -1.45
N ARG A 12 -11.51 2.90 -2.07
CA ARG A 12 -10.82 3.89 -2.89
C ARG A 12 -10.90 5.28 -2.27
N ARG A 13 -9.84 6.08 -2.43
CA ARG A 13 -9.81 7.49 -2.04
C ARG A 13 -9.49 8.36 -3.26
N TYR A 14 -10.25 9.43 -3.44
CA TYR A 14 -10.01 10.41 -4.48
C TYR A 14 -8.89 11.38 -4.06
N ASN A 15 -7.98 11.67 -4.98
CA ASN A 15 -6.97 12.70 -4.83
C ASN A 15 -7.36 13.91 -5.70
N PRO A 16 -7.78 15.05 -5.09
CA PRO A 16 -8.23 16.23 -5.84
C PRO A 16 -7.10 16.96 -6.57
N LEU A 17 -5.85 16.77 -6.16
CA LEU A 17 -4.70 17.41 -6.81
C LEU A 17 -4.37 16.77 -8.16
N THR A 18 -4.64 15.47 -8.31
CA THR A 18 -4.35 14.72 -9.53
C THR A 18 -5.60 14.28 -10.30
N GLY A 19 -6.78 14.41 -9.69
CA GLY A 19 -8.03 13.93 -10.27
C GLY A 19 -8.17 12.41 -10.30
N GLN A 20 -7.35 11.68 -9.52
CA GLN A 20 -7.27 10.21 -9.60
C GLN A 20 -7.82 9.51 -8.36
N TRP A 21 -8.23 8.25 -8.54
CA TRP A 21 -8.65 7.37 -7.45
C TRP A 21 -7.54 6.38 -7.10
N GLY A 22 -7.14 6.36 -5.83
CA GLY A 22 -6.19 5.38 -5.29
C GLY A 22 -6.90 4.22 -4.59
N LEU A 23 -6.44 2.99 -4.81
CA LEU A 23 -6.88 1.82 -4.04
C LEU A 23 -6.16 1.78 -2.68
N VAL A 24 -6.92 1.65 -1.61
CA VAL A 24 -6.45 1.45 -0.25
C VAL A 24 -6.75 0.01 0.16
N SER A 25 -5.70 -0.75 0.47
CA SER A 25 -5.78 -2.13 0.95
C SER A 25 -5.08 -2.25 2.31
N PRO A 26 -5.78 -2.08 3.45
CA PRO A 26 -5.17 -1.92 4.77
C PRO A 26 -4.24 -3.06 5.22
N HIS A 27 -4.39 -4.26 4.68
CA HIS A 27 -3.63 -5.45 5.09
C HIS A 27 -2.53 -5.87 4.11
N ARG A 28 -2.24 -5.06 3.08
CA ARG A 28 -1.29 -5.41 2.00
C ARG A 28 0.11 -5.78 2.49
N ALA A 29 0.57 -5.12 3.56
CA ALA A 29 1.90 -5.36 4.14
C ALA A 29 1.97 -6.60 5.04
N LYS A 30 0.83 -7.20 5.43
CA LYS A 30 0.82 -8.43 6.26
C LYS A 30 1.23 -9.67 5.47
N ARG A 31 1.26 -9.60 4.13
CA ARG A 31 1.72 -10.70 3.30
C ARG A 31 3.24 -10.87 3.51
N PRO A 32 3.72 -12.03 4.00
CA PRO A 32 5.14 -12.29 4.13
C PRO A 32 5.83 -12.06 2.78
N GLY A 33 6.79 -11.14 2.73
CA GLY A 33 7.54 -10.85 1.51
C GLY A 33 8.61 -11.91 1.29
N GLN A 34 8.60 -12.55 0.12
CA GLN A 34 9.72 -13.36 -0.40
C GLN A 34 10.50 -12.58 -1.48
N GLY A 35 10.37 -11.25 -1.48
CA GLY A 35 10.93 -10.38 -2.50
C GLY A 35 12.44 -10.16 -2.34
N ALA A 36 13.06 -9.66 -3.40
CA ALA A 36 14.48 -9.30 -3.40
C ALA A 36 14.80 -8.29 -2.30
N HIS A 37 15.86 -8.55 -1.54
CA HIS A 37 16.47 -7.55 -0.67
C HIS A 37 17.05 -6.45 -1.55
N ALA A 38 16.83 -5.18 -1.17
CA ALA A 38 17.54 -4.08 -1.80
C ALA A 38 19.04 -4.32 -1.61
N THR A 39 19.78 -4.48 -2.71
CA THR A 39 21.24 -4.45 -2.66
C THR A 39 21.64 -3.08 -2.12
N PRO A 40 22.41 -2.99 -1.03
CA PRO A 40 22.90 -1.71 -0.57
C PRO A 40 23.71 -1.11 -1.72
N SER A 41 23.37 0.12 -2.15
CA SER A 41 24.21 0.87 -3.07
C SER A 41 25.59 0.94 -2.42
N GLN A 42 26.56 0.21 -2.96
CA GLN A 42 27.95 0.41 -2.61
C GLN A 42 28.30 1.82 -3.06
N LEU A 43 28.26 2.76 -2.10
CA LEU A 43 28.87 4.06 -2.25
C LEU A 43 30.38 3.79 -2.36
N LEU A 44 30.86 3.59 -3.58
CA LEU A 44 32.28 3.53 -3.87
C LEU A 44 32.81 4.96 -3.67
N LEU A 45 33.53 5.16 -2.56
CA LEU A 45 34.38 6.32 -2.32
C LEU A 45 35.55 6.33 -3.31
#